data_AF-I1VF26-F1
#
_entry.id   AF-I1VF26-F1
#
_cell.length_a   1.000
_cell.length_b   1.000
_cell.length_c   1.000
_cell.angle_alpha   90.00
_cell.angle_beta   90.00
_cell.angle_gamma   90.00
#
_symmetry.space_group_name_H-M   'P 1'
#
loop_
_entity.id
_entity.type
_entity.pdbx_description
1 polymer ?
#
loop_
_entity_poly.entity_id
_entity_poly.type
_entity_poly.pdbx_seq_one_letter_code
_entity_poly.pdbx_strand_id
1 'polypeptide(L)'
;AKVFMADFEDALSPTWENLMRGQVNLKDAVNGTITFHDKARNRVYKLNEKIAVLFVRPRGWHLPEAHILIDGEPATGCLVDFGLYFYHNQDTFRATQGAGYGPFFYLPKMEHSREAKIWNCVF
;
A
#
# COMPACT_ATOMS: atom_id res chain seq x y z
N ALA A 1 6.95 -3.68 -16.91
CA ALA A 1 5.84 -4.58 -16.51
C ALA A 1 4.50 -3.91 -16.79
N LYS A 2 3.38 -4.65 -16.78
CA LYS A 2 2.03 -4.08 -16.87
C LYS A 2 1.49 -3.65 -15.49
N VAL A 3 1.86 -4.41 -14.46
CA VAL A 3 1.51 -4.17 -13.05
C VAL A 3 2.79 -4.17 -12.22
N PHE A 4 2.82 -3.34 -11.19
CA PHE A 4 3.80 -3.36 -10.12
C PHE A 4 3.07 -3.59 -8.80
N MET A 5 3.42 -4.66 -8.08
CA MET A 5 2.89 -4.93 -6.76
C MET A 5 3.86 -4.36 -5.73
N ALA A 6 3.49 -3.26 -5.10
CA ALA A 6 4.17 -2.75 -3.93
C ALA A 6 3.80 -3.59 -2.71
N ASP A 7 4.82 -4.02 -1.96
CA ASP A 7 4.67 -5.10 -0.99
C ASP A 7 4.94 -4.63 0.44
N PHE A 8 3.93 -4.76 1.29
CA PHE A 8 4.05 -4.61 2.74
C PHE A 8 4.16 -5.95 3.47
N GLU A 9 4.19 -7.07 2.73
CA GLU A 9 4.14 -8.41 3.27
C GLU A 9 5.49 -9.15 3.12
N ASP A 10 5.57 -10.29 2.44
CA ASP A 10 6.73 -11.21 2.54
C ASP A 10 8.07 -10.61 2.09
N ALA A 11 8.08 -9.59 1.22
CA ALA A 11 9.33 -8.92 0.80
C ALA A 11 9.72 -7.74 1.69
N LEU A 12 8.97 -7.45 2.76
CA LEU A 12 9.22 -6.34 3.66
C LEU A 12 9.41 -6.82 5.10
N SER A 13 10.49 -6.38 5.75
CA SER A 13 10.54 -6.45 7.21
C SER A 13 9.61 -5.38 7.80
N PRO A 14 8.56 -5.75 8.56
CA PRO A 14 7.46 -4.85 8.94
C PRO A 14 7.82 -3.97 10.15
N THR A 15 8.92 -3.25 10.06
CA THR A 15 9.26 -2.20 11.03
C THR A 15 8.37 -0.98 10.79
N TRP A 16 8.08 -0.23 11.85
CA TRP A 16 7.29 1.01 11.75
C TRP A 16 7.81 1.95 10.66
N GLU A 17 9.12 2.19 10.66
CA GLU A 17 9.79 3.05 9.69
C GLU A 17 9.58 2.57 8.25
N ASN A 18 9.72 1.26 7.99
CA ASN A 18 9.54 0.71 6.66
C ASN A 18 8.09 0.84 6.18
N LEU A 19 7.13 0.55 7.05
CA LEU A 19 5.70 0.62 6.74
C LEU A 19 5.28 2.07 6.46
N MET A 20 5.60 3.00 7.37
CA MET A 20 5.23 4.41 7.21
C MET A 20 5.92 5.06 6.02
N ARG A 21 7.23 4.82 5.83
CA ARG A 21 7.94 5.30 4.64
C ARG A 21 7.38 4.69 3.36
N GLY A 22 6.97 3.43 3.38
CA GLY A 22 6.31 2.80 2.25
C GLY A 22 4.98 3.49 1.91
N GLN A 23 4.16 3.85 2.91
CA GLN A 23 2.92 4.61 2.68
C GLN A 23 3.18 5.99 2.07
N VAL A 24 4.20 6.72 2.56
CA VAL A 24 4.63 8.00 1.97
C VAL A 24 5.09 7.81 0.52
N ASN A 25 5.92 6.80 0.26
CA ASN A 25 6.39 6.49 -1.10
C ASN A 25 5.21 6.20 -2.04
N LEU A 26 4.21 5.42 -1.60
CA LEU A 26 3.04 5.11 -2.44
C LEU A 26 2.19 6.34 -2.71
N LYS A 27 1.98 7.19 -1.70
CA LYS A 27 1.29 8.47 -1.88
C LYS A 27 1.99 9.34 -2.91
N ASP A 28 3.30 9.47 -2.82
CA ASP A 28 4.09 10.25 -3.78
C ASP A 28 4.09 9.59 -5.17
N ALA A 29 4.07 8.26 -5.25
CA ALA A 29 4.00 7.55 -6.52
C ALA A 29 2.65 7.77 -7.24
N VAL A 30 1.55 7.70 -6.50
CA VAL A 30 0.20 7.96 -7.04
C VAL A 30 0.05 9.43 -7.46
N ASN A 31 0.65 10.36 -6.72
CA ASN A 31 0.67 11.78 -7.10
C ASN A 31 1.65 12.11 -8.24
N GLY A 32 2.44 11.15 -8.71
CA GLY A 32 3.44 11.36 -9.76
C GLY A 32 4.69 12.13 -9.30
N THR A 33 4.88 12.31 -7.99
CA THR A 33 5.92 13.16 -7.39
C THR A 33 7.06 12.38 -6.76
N ILE A 34 6.99 11.04 -6.68
CA ILE A 34 8.07 10.23 -6.10
C ILE A 34 9.38 10.43 -6.86
N THR A 35 10.44 10.71 -6.12
CA THR A 35 11.80 10.80 -6.66
C THR A 35 12.80 10.16 -5.70
N PHE A 36 13.92 9.69 -6.22
CA PHE A 36 15.02 9.18 -5.41
C PHE A 36 16.34 9.74 -5.91
N HIS A 37 17.13 10.35 -5.02
CA HIS A 37 18.47 10.83 -5.33
C HIS A 37 19.53 9.91 -4.73
N ASP A 38 20.18 9.13 -5.59
CA ASP A 38 21.37 8.38 -5.25
C ASP A 38 22.58 9.33 -5.21
N LYS A 39 22.93 9.78 -4.01
CA LYS A 39 24.07 10.69 -3.80
C LYS A 39 25.42 10.06 -4.17
N ALA A 40 25.58 8.75 -4.01
CA ALA A 40 26.85 8.07 -4.29
C ALA A 40 27.14 8.05 -5.79
N ARG A 41 26.10 7.91 -6.62
CA ARG A 41 26.21 7.92 -8.09
C ARG A 41 25.87 9.28 -8.70
N ASN A 42 25.44 10.24 -7.89
CA ASN A 42 24.88 11.54 -8.30
C ASN A 42 23.79 11.39 -9.38
N ARG A 43 22.85 10.46 -9.16
CA ARG A 43 21.75 10.16 -10.09
C ARG A 43 20.39 10.39 -9.46
N VAL A 44 19.49 11.03 -10.19
CA VAL A 44 18.10 11.26 -9.78
C VAL A 44 17.18 10.36 -10.58
N TYR A 45 16.36 9.59 -9.87
CA TYR A 45 15.35 8.70 -10.43
C TYR A 45 13.96 9.32 -10.25
N LYS A 46 13.15 9.25 -11.32
CA LYS A 46 11.77 9.74 -11.37
C LYS A 46 10.91 8.74 -12.13
N LEU A 47 9.59 8.89 -12.04
CA LEU A 47 8.66 8.09 -12.85
C LEU A 47 8.77 8.46 -14.34
N ASN A 48 8.59 7.45 -15.19
CA ASN A 48 8.42 7.65 -16.63
C ASN A 48 7.01 8.20 -16.92
N GLU A 49 6.78 8.70 -18.14
CA GLU A 49 5.43 9.13 -18.58
C GLU A 49 4.41 7.98 -18.53
N LYS A 50 4.84 6.78 -18.93
CA LYS A 50 4.02 5.56 -18.88
C LYS A 50 4.56 4.61 -17.81
N ILE A 51 3.76 4.40 -16.78
CA ILE A 51 4.08 3.53 -15.65
C ILE A 51 3.21 2.26 -15.65
N ALA A 52 3.63 1.27 -14.85
CA ALA A 52 2.80 0.11 -14.56
C ALA A 52 1.65 0.49 -13.63
N VAL A 53 0.55 -0.26 -13.68
CA VAL A 53 -0.55 -0.10 -12.72
C VAL A 53 -0.06 -0.54 -11.34
N LEU A 54 -0.33 0.26 -10.31
CA LEU A 54 0.09 0.01 -8.94
C LEU A 54 -0.94 -0.86 -8.21
N PHE A 55 -0.48 -2.00 -7.68
CA PHE A 55 -1.21 -2.84 -6.74
C PHE A 55 -0.49 -2.79 -5.40
N VAL A 56 -1.24 -2.77 -4.31
CA VAL A 56 -0.65 -2.85 -2.96
C VAL A 56 -0.99 -4.20 -2.34
N ARG A 57 0.02 -4.91 -1.85
CA ARG A 57 -0.14 -6.12 -1.06
C ARG A 57 0.01 -5.75 0.43
N PRO A 58 -1.08 -5.62 1.19
CA PRO A 58 -1.00 -5.41 2.63
C PRO A 58 -0.47 -6.67 3.32
N ARG A 59 -0.11 -6.58 4.60
CA ARG A 59 0.13 -7.76 5.45
C ARG A 59 -1.08 -8.70 5.48
N GLY A 60 -0.87 -9.96 5.86
CA GLY A 60 -1.96 -10.93 6.07
C GLY A 60 -2.67 -10.76 7.43
N TRP A 61 -3.84 -11.40 7.59
CA TRP A 61 -4.68 -11.30 8.80
C TRP A 61 -3.97 -11.67 10.12
N HIS A 62 -2.96 -12.53 10.05
CA HIS A 62 -2.23 -13.03 11.21
C HIS A 62 -1.16 -12.06 11.74
N LEU A 63 -0.87 -10.95 11.04
CA LEU A 63 0.17 -10.00 11.44
C LEU A 63 -0.43 -8.79 12.16
N PRO A 64 0.03 -8.48 13.39
CA PRO A 64 -0.37 -7.26 14.09
C PRO A 64 0.41 -6.02 13.60
N GLU A 65 -0.14 -4.85 13.88
CA GLU A 65 0.57 -3.57 13.94
C GLU A 65 0.78 -3.19 15.41
N ALA A 66 1.97 -3.47 15.93
CA ALA A 66 2.27 -3.30 17.36
C ALA A 66 2.33 -1.83 17.82
N HIS A 67 2.47 -0.87 16.90
CA HIS A 67 2.65 0.55 17.25
C HIS A 67 1.34 1.34 17.30
N ILE A 68 0.22 0.73 16.91
CA ILE A 68 -1.12 1.33 16.98
C ILE A 68 -1.96 0.45 17.90
N LEU A 69 -2.49 1.04 18.98
CA LEU A 69 -3.36 0.35 19.90
C LEU A 69 -4.80 0.81 19.73
N ILE A 70 -5.73 -0.15 19.68
CA ILE A 70 -7.18 0.05 19.69
C ILE A 70 -7.69 -0.67 20.93
N ASP A 71 -8.29 0.07 21.86
CA ASP A 71 -8.75 -0.47 23.15
C ASP A 71 -7.66 -1.23 23.94
N GLY A 72 -6.40 -0.80 23.78
CA GLY A 72 -5.23 -1.39 24.44
C GLY A 72 -4.56 -2.55 23.68
N GLU A 73 -5.16 -3.04 22.60
CA GLU A 73 -4.64 -4.15 21.80
C GLU A 73 -4.00 -3.68 20.48
N PRO A 74 -2.93 -4.35 20.00
CA PRO A 74 -2.36 -4.07 18.69
C PRO A 74 -3.40 -4.12 17.58
N ALA A 75 -3.40 -3.12 16.71
CA ALA A 75 -4.28 -3.08 15.55
C ALA A 75 -3.95 -4.23 14.57
N THR A 76 -4.92 -4.60 13.73
CA THR A 76 -4.70 -5.59 12.67
C THR A 76 -3.87 -4.97 11.54
N GLY A 77 -2.68 -5.52 11.28
CA GLY A 77 -1.70 -4.91 10.37
C GLY A 77 -2.24 -4.71 8.95
N CYS A 78 -2.99 -5.67 8.42
CA CYS A 78 -3.57 -5.56 7.08
C CYS A 78 -4.58 -4.40 6.94
N LEU A 79 -5.32 -4.08 8.00
CA LEU A 79 -6.29 -2.98 8.01
C LEU A 79 -5.60 -1.62 8.10
N VAL A 80 -4.46 -1.55 8.81
CA VAL A 80 -3.62 -0.35 8.82
C VAL A 80 -3.03 -0.10 7.43
N ASP A 81 -2.44 -1.14 6.82
CA ASP A 81 -1.82 -1.03 5.49
C ASP A 81 -2.85 -0.65 4.41
N PHE A 82 -4.00 -1.33 4.41
CA PHE A 82 -5.13 -1.04 3.54
C PHE A 82 -5.65 0.38 3.77
N GLY A 83 -5.97 0.71 5.02
CA GLY A 83 -6.64 1.95 5.39
C GLY A 83 -5.82 3.18 5.02
N LEU A 84 -4.52 3.18 5.34
CA LEU A 84 -3.63 4.30 5.00
C LEU A 84 -3.50 4.47 3.48
N TYR A 85 -3.30 3.38 2.74
CA TYR A 85 -3.18 3.46 1.28
C TYR A 85 -4.50 3.91 0.64
N PHE A 86 -5.64 3.33 1.04
CA PHE A 86 -6.94 3.71 0.52
C PHE A 86 -7.24 5.18 0.80
N TYR A 87 -7.14 5.59 2.07
CA TYR A 87 -7.49 6.93 2.53
C TYR A 87 -6.68 8.02 1.82
N HIS A 88 -5.38 7.83 1.66
CA HIS A 88 -4.51 8.84 1.08
C HIS A 88 -4.54 8.92 -0.45
N ASN A 89 -5.05 7.90 -1.15
CA ASN A 89 -4.91 7.78 -2.60
C ASN A 89 -6.22 7.72 -3.38
N GLN A 90 -7.34 7.32 -2.76
CA GLN A 90 -8.60 7.09 -3.50
C GLN A 90 -9.10 8.35 -4.24
N ASP A 91 -8.97 9.54 -3.64
CA ASP A 91 -9.37 10.79 -4.30
C ASP A 91 -8.48 11.13 -5.51
N THR A 92 -7.16 10.90 -5.42
CA THR A 92 -6.24 11.11 -6.55
C THR A 92 -6.54 10.14 -7.69
N PHE A 93 -6.82 8.87 -7.39
CA PHE A 93 -7.25 7.91 -8.41
C PHE A 93 -8.53 8.38 -9.11
N ARG A 94 -9.55 8.76 -8.34
CA ARG A 94 -10.82 9.27 -8.90
C ARG A 94 -10.63 10.53 -9.75
N ALA A 95 -9.79 11.46 -9.30
CA ALA A 95 -9.53 12.72 -9.99
C ALA A 95 -8.74 12.54 -11.30
N THR A 96 -7.81 11.59 -11.34
CA THR A 96 -6.88 11.41 -12.48
C THR A 96 -7.33 10.35 -13.48
N GLN A 97 -8.12 9.35 -13.08
CA GLN A 97 -8.52 8.20 -13.90
C GLN A 97 -10.04 8.03 -14.02
N GLY A 98 -10.82 8.76 -13.22
CA GLY A 98 -12.28 8.73 -13.24
C GLY A 98 -12.91 7.84 -12.17
N ALA A 99 -14.23 7.90 -12.07
CA ALA A 99 -15.00 7.12 -11.11
C ALA A 99 -14.88 5.61 -11.38
N GLY A 100 -14.74 4.83 -10.32
CA GLY A 100 -14.58 3.37 -10.40
C GLY A 100 -13.16 2.88 -10.67
N TYR A 101 -12.18 3.77 -10.78
CA TYR A 101 -10.77 3.41 -10.92
C TYR A 101 -10.02 3.57 -9.58
N GLY A 102 -9.30 2.52 -9.18
CA GLY A 102 -8.44 2.49 -7.99
C GLY A 102 -9.18 2.53 -6.64
N PRO A 103 -8.47 2.40 -5.51
CA PRO A 103 -7.15 1.79 -5.33
C PRO A 103 -7.18 0.26 -5.49
N PHE A 104 -6.09 -0.36 -5.97
CA PHE A 104 -6.03 -1.81 -6.23
C PHE A 104 -5.21 -2.57 -5.18
N PHE A 105 -5.68 -3.76 -4.79
CA PHE A 105 -5.11 -4.57 -3.73
C PHE A 105 -4.84 -6.01 -4.16
N TYR A 106 -3.76 -6.59 -3.64
CA TYR A 106 -3.44 -8.02 -3.72
C TYR A 106 -3.56 -8.61 -2.33
N LEU A 107 -4.60 -9.41 -2.05
CA LEU A 107 -4.90 -9.90 -0.70
C LEU A 107 -4.16 -11.23 -0.42
N PRO A 108 -3.21 -11.27 0.53
CA PRO A 108 -2.40 -12.46 0.74
C PRO A 108 -3.04 -13.47 1.71
N LYS A 109 -2.59 -14.73 1.61
CA LYS A 109 -2.71 -15.77 2.65
C LYS A 109 -4.12 -15.99 3.21
N MET A 110 -5.16 -15.80 2.38
CA MET A 110 -6.52 -16.19 2.77
C MET A 110 -6.67 -17.71 2.76
N GLU A 111 -7.27 -18.26 3.80
CA GLU A 111 -7.45 -19.72 3.95
C GLU A 111 -8.92 -20.14 3.82
N HIS A 112 -9.86 -19.18 3.88
CA HIS A 112 -11.28 -19.47 3.77
C HIS A 112 -12.05 -18.35 3.05
N SER A 113 -13.12 -18.72 2.34
CA SER A 113 -14.07 -17.76 1.73
C SER A 113 -14.71 -16.77 2.71
N ARG A 114 -14.67 -17.04 4.02
CA ARG A 114 -15.20 -16.14 5.05
C ARG A 114 -14.26 -14.95 5.24
N GLU A 115 -12.95 -15.14 5.10
CA GLU A 115 -11.96 -14.05 5.13
C GLU A 115 -12.10 -13.16 3.90
N ALA A 116 -12.40 -13.73 2.73
CA ALA A 116 -12.76 -12.96 1.54
C ALA A 116 -14.03 -12.13 1.77
N LYS A 117 -15.03 -12.68 2.48
CA LYS A 117 -16.22 -11.93 2.89
C LYS A 117 -15.87 -10.79 3.86
N ILE A 118 -14.94 -10.98 4.79
CA ILE A 118 -14.47 -9.92 5.69
C ILE A 118 -13.85 -8.78 4.88
N TRP A 119 -12.95 -9.08 3.94
CA TRP A 119 -12.41 -8.06 3.04
C TRP A 119 -13.49 -7.33 2.25
N ASN A 120 -14.51 -8.04 1.75
CA ASN A 120 -15.66 -7.41 1.08
C ASN A 120 -16.48 -6.50 2.00
N CYS A 121 -16.43 -6.68 3.33
CA CYS A 121 -17.05 -5.75 4.27
C CYS A 121 -16.16 -4.53 4.59
N VAL A 122 -14.85 -4.63 4.34
CA VAL A 122 -13.88 -3.55 4.51
C VAL A 122 -13.88 -2.59 3.30
N PHE A 123 -14.05 -3.14 2.09
CA PHE A 123 -14.24 -2.36 0.85
C PHE A 123 -15.62 -1.69 0.78
#